data_AF-A0A918XE43-F1
#
_entry.id   AF-A0A918XE43-F1
#
_cell.length_a   1.000
_cell.length_b   1.000
_cell.length_c   1.000
_cell.angle_alpha   90.00
_cell.angle_beta   90.00
_cell.angle_gamma   90.00
#
_symmetry.space_group_name_H-M   'P 1'
#
loop_
_entity.id
_entity.type
_entity.pdbx_description
1 polymer ?
#
loop_
_entity_poly.entity_id
_entity_poly.type
_entity_poly.pdbx_seq_one_letter_code
_entity_poly.pdbx_strand_id
1 'polypeptide(L)'
;MLRWARRLILIGAFASLIATNVLTLTSVAFNAALSGAFSTAFGIQTVADIAAQRLAGKDRIIRQQTADTAKRRAAVRKFGNRLSARTKRVATRSVAAIPAEAIPYLGIAVLITGTAYELYEACQSVQDLEILYDALSLNESPPEGAVSAACDPVLPSASSVWDSVKDQADTWYGSVLGEG
;
A
#
# COMPACT_ATOMS: atom_id res chain seq x y z
N MET A 1 -34.59 -71.25 10.80
CA MET A 1 -34.27 -69.92 11.35
C MET A 1 -32.84 -69.45 11.02
N LEU A 2 -31.80 -70.27 11.25
CA LEU A 2 -30.39 -69.89 11.03
C LEU A 2 -30.04 -69.42 9.59
N ARG A 3 -30.66 -70.01 8.56
CA ARG A 3 -30.46 -69.62 7.14
C ARG A 3 -31.04 -68.23 6.81
N TRP A 4 -32.14 -67.85 7.45
CA TRP A 4 -32.76 -66.54 7.26
C TRP A 4 -31.98 -65.45 8.01
N ALA A 5 -31.54 -65.74 9.24
CA ALA A 5 -30.63 -64.86 9.97
C ALA A 5 -29.34 -64.58 9.18
N ARG A 6 -28.73 -65.62 8.59
CA ARG A 6 -27.53 -65.46 7.76
C ARG A 6 -27.78 -64.59 6.52
N ARG A 7 -28.94 -64.73 5.87
CA ARG A 7 -29.31 -63.88 4.71
C ARG A 7 -29.53 -62.43 5.12
N LEU A 8 -30.21 -62.18 6.25
CA LEU A 8 -30.43 -60.83 6.76
C LEU A 8 -29.12 -60.12 7.14
N ILE A 9 -28.19 -60.84 7.77
CA ILE A 9 -26.86 -60.31 8.12
C ILE A 9 -26.07 -59.95 6.84
N LEU A 10 -26.08 -60.83 5.83
CA LEU A 10 -25.38 -60.58 4.57
C LEU A 10 -25.97 -59.39 3.80
N ILE A 11 -27.31 -59.28 3.75
CA ILE A 11 -27.99 -58.15 3.10
C ILE A 11 -27.68 -56.84 3.84
N GLY A 12 -27.72 -56.86 5.18
CA GLY A 12 -27.37 -55.71 6.01
C GLY A 12 -25.94 -55.23 5.80
N ALA A 13 -24.97 -56.16 5.73
CA ALA A 13 -23.57 -55.83 5.47
C ALA A 13 -23.36 -55.24 4.06
N PHE A 14 -24.02 -55.79 3.04
CA PHE A 14 -23.96 -55.23 1.69
C PHE A 14 -24.55 -53.82 1.63
N ALA A 15 -25.72 -53.63 2.23
CA ALA A 15 -26.37 -52.33 2.30
C ALA A 15 -25.51 -51.31 3.06
N SER A 16 -24.85 -51.70 4.15
CA SER A 16 -23.97 -50.80 4.90
C SER A 16 -22.72 -50.40 4.13
N LEU A 17 -22.10 -51.32 3.37
CA LEU A 17 -20.94 -50.98 2.53
C LEU A 17 -21.32 -50.00 1.42
N ILE A 18 -22.47 -50.21 0.76
CA ILE A 18 -22.96 -49.32 -0.29
C ILE A 18 -23.26 -47.95 0.30
N ALA A 19 -24.01 -47.89 1.41
CA ALA A 19 -24.33 -46.64 2.08
C ALA A 19 -23.06 -45.89 2.51
N THR A 20 -22.08 -46.59 3.11
CA THR A 20 -20.82 -45.98 3.56
C THR A 20 -20.02 -45.42 2.37
N ASN A 21 -19.90 -46.15 1.25
CA ASN A 21 -19.21 -45.64 0.05
C ASN A 21 -19.92 -44.41 -0.55
N VAL A 22 -21.24 -44.44 -0.66
CA VAL A 22 -22.02 -43.31 -1.20
C VAL A 22 -21.87 -42.08 -0.29
N LEU A 23 -22.00 -42.23 1.03
CA LEU A 23 -21.84 -41.12 1.97
C LEU A 23 -20.42 -40.56 1.99
N THR A 24 -19.41 -41.41 1.83
CA THR A 24 -17.99 -40.98 1.81
C THR A 24 -17.65 -40.16 0.56
N LEU A 25 -18.32 -40.43 -0.57
CA LEU A 25 -18.15 -39.66 -1.82
C LEU A 25 -18.98 -38.38 -1.84
N THR A 26 -20.20 -38.42 -1.29
CA THR A 26 -21.17 -37.32 -1.40
C THR A 26 -21.09 -36.32 -0.25
N SER A 27 -20.57 -36.72 0.91
CA SER A 27 -20.50 -35.88 2.10
C SER A 27 -19.09 -35.76 2.64
N VAL A 28 -18.52 -34.57 2.49
CA VAL A 28 -17.24 -34.19 3.09
C VAL A 28 -17.30 -34.29 4.62
N ALA A 29 -18.46 -33.99 5.22
CA ALA A 29 -18.66 -34.07 6.67
C ALA A 29 -18.62 -35.51 7.19
N PHE A 30 -19.23 -36.46 6.46
CA PHE A 30 -19.17 -37.88 6.83
C PHE A 30 -17.75 -38.43 6.66
N ASN A 31 -17.07 -38.09 5.57
CA ASN A 31 -15.68 -38.47 5.33
C ASN A 31 -14.74 -37.96 6.45
N ALA A 32 -14.89 -36.70 6.86
CA ALA A 32 -14.13 -36.11 7.96
C ALA A 32 -14.44 -36.76 9.32
N ALA A 33 -15.72 -37.04 9.62
CA ALA A 33 -16.13 -37.68 10.87
C ALA A 33 -15.64 -39.13 10.97
N LEU A 34 -15.76 -39.91 9.88
CA LEU A 34 -15.26 -41.28 9.80
C LEU A 34 -13.73 -41.28 9.97
N SER A 35 -13.03 -40.42 9.24
CA SER A 35 -11.57 -40.30 9.33
C SER A 35 -11.09 -39.90 10.73
N GLY A 36 -11.80 -38.96 11.40
CA GLY A 36 -11.51 -38.57 12.79
C GLY A 36 -11.81 -39.67 13.81
N ALA A 37 -12.83 -40.50 13.58
CA ALA A 37 -13.09 -41.68 14.41
C ALA A 37 -11.99 -42.74 14.25
N PHE A 38 -11.49 -42.94 13.02
CA PHE A 38 -10.37 -43.86 12.76
C PHE A 38 -9.06 -43.38 13.39
N SER A 39 -8.76 -42.08 13.31
CA SER A 39 -7.54 -41.53 13.91
C SER A 39 -7.58 -41.60 15.44
N THR A 40 -8.72 -41.32 16.07
CA THR A 40 -8.89 -41.39 17.53
C THR A 40 -8.92 -42.83 18.06
N ALA A 41 -9.56 -43.76 17.35
CA ALA A 41 -9.68 -45.15 17.80
C ALA A 41 -8.41 -45.99 17.53
N PHE A 42 -7.69 -45.72 16.43
CA PHE A 42 -6.57 -46.55 15.98
C PHE A 42 -5.22 -45.82 15.92
N GLY A 43 -5.18 -44.50 16.16
CA GLY A 43 -3.94 -43.71 16.15
C GLY A 43 -3.34 -43.49 14.76
N ILE A 44 -4.08 -43.78 13.69
CA ILE A 44 -3.59 -43.69 12.31
C ILE A 44 -3.90 -42.30 11.75
N GLN A 45 -2.88 -41.58 11.28
CA GLN A 45 -3.08 -40.30 10.58
C GLN A 45 -3.80 -40.50 9.25
N THR A 46 -4.94 -39.83 9.09
CA THR A 46 -5.75 -39.93 7.87
C THR A 46 -5.50 -38.74 6.93
N VAL A 47 -5.93 -38.88 5.66
CA VAL A 47 -5.84 -37.80 4.66
C VAL A 47 -6.70 -36.59 5.05
N ALA A 48 -7.82 -36.81 5.74
CA ALA A 48 -8.68 -35.74 6.24
C ALA A 48 -7.98 -34.91 7.32
N ASP A 49 -7.22 -35.54 8.22
CA ASP A 49 -6.44 -34.85 9.25
C ASP A 49 -5.36 -33.96 8.61
N ILE A 50 -4.64 -34.49 7.61
CA ILE A 50 -3.62 -33.73 6.87
C ILE A 50 -4.27 -32.54 6.14
N ALA A 51 -5.44 -32.73 5.52
CA ALA A 51 -6.17 -31.65 4.85
C ALA A 51 -6.64 -30.57 5.84
N ALA A 52 -7.20 -30.98 6.99
CA ALA A 52 -7.62 -30.07 8.06
C ALA A 52 -6.44 -29.29 8.64
N GLN A 53 -5.30 -29.95 8.83
CA GLN A 53 -4.08 -29.32 9.32
C GLN A 53 -3.52 -28.30 8.30
N ARG A 54 -3.59 -28.61 6.99
CA ARG A 54 -3.23 -27.65 5.93
C ARG A 54 -4.18 -26.46 5.87
N LEU A 55 -5.49 -26.67 6.08
CA LEU A 55 -6.47 -25.59 6.16
C LEU A 55 -6.20 -24.68 7.37
N ALA A 56 -5.95 -25.26 8.54
CA ALA A 56 -5.58 -24.50 9.75
C ALA A 56 -4.27 -23.71 9.55
N GLY A 57 -3.27 -24.31 8.89
CA GLY A 57 -2.03 -23.63 8.52
C GLY A 57 -2.27 -22.46 7.55
N LYS A 58 -3.11 -22.66 6.53
CA LYS A 58 -3.49 -21.62 5.56
C LYS A 58 -4.29 -20.49 6.22
N ASP A 59 -5.22 -20.79 7.12
CA ASP A 59 -6.00 -19.78 7.85
C ASP A 59 -5.11 -18.86 8.67
N ARG A 60 -4.06 -19.41 9.31
CA ARG A 60 -3.07 -18.61 10.02
C ARG A 60 -2.32 -17.68 9.07
N ILE A 61 -1.89 -18.18 7.92
CA ILE A 61 -1.20 -17.37 6.90
C ILE A 61 -2.13 -16.28 6.36
N ILE A 62 -3.38 -16.61 6.04
CA ILE A 62 -4.38 -15.64 5.54
C ILE A 62 -4.61 -14.55 6.59
N ARG A 63 -4.77 -14.90 7.87
CA ARG A 63 -4.93 -13.90 8.95
C ARG A 63 -3.70 -13.01 9.12
N GLN A 64 -2.50 -13.57 8.97
CA GLN A 64 -1.26 -12.78 9.01
C GLN A 64 -1.18 -11.84 7.80
N GLN A 65 -1.45 -12.35 6.60
CA GLN A 65 -1.45 -11.56 5.36
C GLN A 65 -2.50 -10.44 5.39
N THR A 66 -3.70 -10.69 5.91
CA THR A 66 -4.74 -9.64 6.03
C THR A 66 -4.33 -8.57 7.04
N ALA A 67 -3.72 -8.95 8.17
CA ALA A 67 -3.18 -8.01 9.14
C ALA A 67 -2.06 -7.15 8.55
N ASP A 68 -1.12 -7.75 7.82
CA ASP A 68 -0.02 -7.03 7.17
C ASP A 68 -0.55 -6.11 6.06
N THR A 69 -1.52 -6.56 5.27
CA THR A 69 -2.19 -5.73 4.26
C THR A 69 -2.91 -4.55 4.91
N ALA A 70 -3.56 -4.74 6.05
CA ALA A 70 -4.22 -3.67 6.78
C ALA A 70 -3.21 -2.62 7.30
N LYS A 71 -2.06 -3.05 7.83
CA LYS A 71 -0.98 -2.15 8.26
C LYS A 71 -0.43 -1.33 7.09
N ARG A 72 -0.15 -1.99 5.96
CA ARG A 72 0.34 -1.33 4.73
C ARG A 72 -0.66 -0.29 4.22
N ARG A 73 -1.95 -0.63 4.18
CA ARG A 73 -3.03 0.31 3.80
C ARG A 73 -3.11 1.51 4.74
N ALA A 74 -2.93 1.30 6.05
CA ALA A 74 -2.93 2.39 7.03
C ALA A 74 -1.74 3.34 6.82
N ALA A 75 -0.54 2.81 6.55
CA ALA A 75 0.64 3.61 6.23
C ALA A 75 0.43 4.45 4.95
N VAL A 76 -0.03 3.83 3.87
CA VAL A 76 -0.34 4.51 2.60
C VAL A 76 -1.40 5.60 2.79
N ARG A 77 -2.47 5.31 3.55
CA ARG A 77 -3.52 6.30 3.83
C ARG A 77 -3.00 7.47 4.66
N LYS A 78 -2.15 7.21 5.65
CA LYS A 78 -1.51 8.26 6.47
C LYS A 78 -0.62 9.16 5.61
N PHE A 79 0.20 8.57 4.74
CA PHE A 79 1.02 9.30 3.77
C PHE A 79 0.15 10.15 2.83
N GLY A 80 -0.86 9.55 2.19
CA GLY A 80 -1.76 10.26 1.27
C GLY A 80 -2.51 11.41 1.93
N ASN A 81 -2.95 11.25 3.19
CA ASN A 81 -3.60 12.34 3.94
C ASN A 81 -2.63 13.50 4.23
N ARG A 82 -1.37 13.21 4.60
CA ARG A 82 -0.35 14.25 4.83
C ARG A 82 0.00 14.98 3.55
N LEU A 83 0.24 14.22 2.48
CA LEU A 83 0.58 14.76 1.17
C LEU A 83 -0.55 15.65 0.63
N SER A 84 -1.79 15.17 0.61
CA SER A 84 -2.94 15.95 0.14
C SER A 84 -3.17 17.23 0.95
N ALA A 85 -3.03 17.17 2.29
CA ALA A 85 -3.16 18.36 3.13
C ALA A 85 -2.04 19.39 2.91
N ARG A 86 -0.83 18.94 2.57
CA ARG A 86 0.31 19.81 2.18
C ARG A 86 0.10 20.41 0.79
N THR A 87 -0.15 19.59 -0.22
CA THR A 87 -0.43 20.02 -1.59
C THR A 87 -1.55 21.04 -1.65
N LYS A 88 -2.63 20.86 -0.87
CA LYS A 88 -3.70 21.86 -0.77
C LYS A 88 -3.18 23.20 -0.25
N ARG A 89 -2.37 23.21 0.81
CA ARG A 89 -1.82 24.43 1.42
C ARG A 89 -0.89 25.17 0.46
N VAL A 90 0.02 24.45 -0.21
CA VAL A 90 0.88 25.01 -1.25
C VAL A 90 0.04 25.61 -2.36
N ALA A 91 -0.86 24.83 -2.98
CA ALA A 91 -1.70 25.32 -4.07
C ALA A 91 -2.51 26.57 -3.70
N THR A 92 -3.10 26.60 -2.50
CA THR A 92 -3.83 27.79 -2.03
C THR A 92 -2.93 29.00 -1.86
N ARG A 93 -1.67 28.82 -1.41
CA ARG A 93 -0.71 29.92 -1.28
C ARG A 93 -0.22 30.41 -2.63
N SER A 94 0.13 29.52 -3.55
CA SER A 94 0.61 29.90 -4.87
C SER A 94 -0.47 30.70 -5.63
N VAL A 95 -1.76 30.30 -5.54
CA VAL A 95 -2.86 31.09 -6.12
C VAL A 95 -3.05 32.43 -5.43
N ALA A 96 -2.92 32.49 -4.10
CA ALA A 96 -3.04 33.72 -3.34
C ALA A 96 -1.87 34.70 -3.57
N ALA A 97 -0.72 34.20 -4.01
CA ALA A 97 0.49 34.99 -4.28
C ALA A 97 0.44 35.75 -5.61
N ILE A 98 -0.31 35.26 -6.61
CA ILE A 98 -0.43 35.83 -7.96
C ILE A 98 -0.54 37.37 -7.99
N PRO A 99 -1.48 38.03 -7.28
CA PRO A 99 -1.58 39.49 -7.34
C PRO A 99 -0.37 40.21 -6.75
N ALA A 100 0.31 39.61 -5.77
CA ALA A 100 1.50 40.18 -5.17
C ALA A 100 2.75 39.98 -6.05
N GLU A 101 2.80 38.90 -6.83
CA GLU A 101 3.85 38.60 -7.82
C GLU A 101 3.90 39.61 -8.98
N ALA A 102 2.79 40.28 -9.28
CA ALA A 102 2.71 41.28 -10.34
C ALA A 102 3.49 42.58 -10.05
N ILE A 103 3.90 42.82 -8.79
CA ILE A 103 4.62 44.04 -8.40
C ILE A 103 6.13 43.79 -8.56
N PRO A 104 6.89 44.56 -9.37
CA PRO A 104 8.26 44.20 -9.76
C PRO A 104 9.25 43.92 -8.61
N TYR A 105 9.18 44.67 -7.50
CA TYR A 105 10.07 44.44 -6.35
C TYR A 105 9.45 43.51 -5.29
N LEU A 106 8.17 43.73 -4.97
CA LEU A 106 7.45 42.95 -3.96
C LEU A 106 7.20 41.52 -4.43
N GLY A 107 6.92 41.35 -5.72
CA GLY A 107 6.70 40.07 -6.36
C GLY A 107 7.92 39.17 -6.37
N ILE A 108 9.12 39.71 -6.58
CA ILE A 108 10.37 38.94 -6.46
C ILE A 108 10.54 38.41 -5.03
N ALA A 109 10.26 39.23 -4.02
CA ALA A 109 10.34 38.80 -2.63
C ALA A 109 9.28 37.71 -2.31
N VAL A 110 8.06 37.86 -2.83
CA VAL A 110 6.99 36.85 -2.69
C VAL A 110 7.36 35.55 -3.39
N LEU A 111 7.94 35.60 -4.59
CA LEU A 111 8.40 34.42 -5.33
C LEU A 111 9.46 33.67 -4.54
N ILE A 112 10.54 34.34 -4.10
CA ILE A 112 11.62 33.67 -3.38
C ILE A 112 11.13 33.05 -2.07
N THR A 113 10.30 33.77 -1.31
CA THR A 113 9.74 33.25 -0.06
C THR A 113 8.72 32.13 -0.29
N GLY A 114 7.93 32.23 -1.35
CA GLY A 114 7.01 31.18 -1.81
C GLY A 114 7.77 29.90 -2.19
N THR A 115 8.80 30.02 -3.03
CA THR A 115 9.68 28.92 -3.43
C THR A 115 10.39 28.30 -2.22
N ALA A 116 10.87 29.10 -1.27
CA ALA A 116 11.46 28.58 -0.03
C ALA A 116 10.46 27.71 0.76
N TYR A 117 9.21 28.15 0.83
CA TYR A 117 8.15 27.39 1.50
C TYR A 117 7.77 26.12 0.72
N GLU A 118 7.69 26.18 -0.60
CA GLU A 118 7.44 25.02 -1.46
C GLU A 118 8.52 23.95 -1.30
N LEU A 119 9.80 24.36 -1.25
CA LEU A 119 10.91 23.44 -1.04
C LEU A 119 10.91 22.84 0.37
N TYR A 120 10.54 23.62 1.39
CA TYR A 120 10.33 23.08 2.74
C TYR A 120 9.25 21.98 2.77
N GLU A 121 8.10 22.21 2.12
CA GLU A 121 7.05 21.20 2.05
C GLU A 121 7.45 19.98 1.18
N ALA A 122 8.26 20.21 0.13
CA ALA A 122 8.83 19.14 -0.68
C ALA A 122 9.79 18.26 0.14
N CYS A 123 10.71 18.86 0.90
CA CYS A 123 11.62 18.16 1.79
C CYS A 123 10.86 17.30 2.81
N GLN A 124 9.80 17.83 3.43
CA GLN A 124 8.95 17.03 4.33
C GLN A 124 8.26 15.86 3.61
N SER A 125 7.91 16.02 2.34
CA SER A 125 7.23 14.98 1.56
C SER A 125 8.17 13.84 1.18
N VAL A 126 9.45 14.15 0.89
CA VAL A 126 10.49 13.14 0.68
C VAL A 126 10.78 12.37 1.98
N GLN A 127 10.87 13.04 3.13
CA GLN A 127 11.02 12.36 4.42
C GLN A 127 9.82 11.47 4.77
N ASP A 128 8.59 11.93 4.51
CA ASP A 128 7.39 11.09 4.71
C ASP A 128 7.38 9.87 3.77
N LEU A 129 8.05 9.93 2.61
CA LEU A 129 8.20 8.82 1.68
C LEU A 129 9.15 7.74 2.26
N GLU A 130 10.25 8.15 2.90
CA GLU A 130 11.14 7.21 3.61
C GLU A 130 10.39 6.46 4.71
N ILE A 131 9.59 7.17 5.50
CA ILE A 131 8.74 6.57 6.54
C ILE A 131 7.74 5.58 5.93
N LEU A 132 7.18 5.90 4.75
CA LEU A 132 6.28 4.99 4.05
C LEU A 132 7.02 3.74 3.55
N TYR A 133 8.21 3.89 2.97
CA TYR A 133 9.02 2.77 2.47
C TYR A 133 9.43 1.83 3.60
N ASP A 134 9.87 2.37 4.73
CA ASP A 134 10.14 1.60 5.95
C ASP A 134 8.89 0.84 6.43
N ALA A 135 7.73 1.52 6.49
CA ALA A 135 6.47 0.90 6.87
C ALA A 135 5.97 -0.18 5.88
N LEU A 136 6.38 -0.12 4.62
CA LEU A 136 6.11 -1.12 3.60
C LEU A 136 7.19 -2.21 3.53
N SER A 137 8.27 -2.06 4.29
CA SER A 137 9.47 -2.91 4.24
C SER A 137 10.07 -2.98 2.83
N LEU A 138 10.01 -1.86 2.10
CA LEU A 138 10.72 -1.69 0.84
C LEU A 138 12.15 -1.32 1.20
N ASN A 139 13.11 -2.19 0.86
CA ASN A 139 14.52 -1.96 1.13
C ASN A 139 15.12 -1.03 0.07
N GLU A 140 14.42 0.07 -0.19
CA GLU A 140 14.61 0.98 -1.29
C GLU A 140 14.64 2.38 -0.70
N SER A 141 15.73 3.11 -0.93
CA SER A 141 15.83 4.51 -0.52
C SER A 141 15.19 5.40 -1.59
N PRO A 142 14.78 6.63 -1.24
CA PRO A 142 14.49 7.65 -2.25
C PRO A 142 15.64 7.74 -3.26
N PRO A 143 15.37 8.15 -4.52
CA PRO A 143 16.41 8.33 -5.53
C PRO A 143 17.58 9.14 -4.97
N GLU A 144 18.80 8.71 -5.27
CA GLU A 144 20.01 9.36 -4.76
C GLU A 144 19.99 10.86 -5.09
N GLY A 145 20.22 11.71 -4.09
CA GLY A 145 20.17 13.17 -4.22
C GLY A 145 18.79 13.82 -4.16
N ALA A 146 17.67 13.07 -4.15
CA ALA A 146 16.32 13.64 -4.05
C ALA A 146 16.09 14.37 -2.71
N VAL A 147 16.62 13.80 -1.62
CA VAL A 147 16.59 14.42 -0.29
C VAL A 147 17.42 15.70 -0.27
N SER A 148 18.66 15.65 -0.76
CA SER A 148 19.56 16.81 -0.78
C SER A 148 19.00 17.95 -1.64
N ALA A 149 18.47 17.64 -2.83
CA ALA A 149 17.89 18.64 -3.72
C ALA A 149 16.66 19.34 -3.11
N ALA A 150 15.86 18.64 -2.32
CA ALA A 150 14.68 19.21 -1.68
C ALA A 150 14.99 19.91 -0.35
N CYS A 151 15.97 19.41 0.42
CA CYS A 151 16.21 19.81 1.81
C CYS A 151 17.37 20.78 2.00
N ASP A 152 18.28 20.93 1.04
CA ASP A 152 19.40 21.88 1.09
C ASP A 152 19.48 22.76 -0.17
N PRO A 153 18.46 23.59 -0.45
CA PRO A 153 18.48 24.46 -1.61
C PRO A 153 19.23 25.77 -1.37
N VAL A 154 20.03 26.17 -2.36
CA VAL A 154 20.60 27.52 -2.42
C VAL A 154 19.61 28.44 -3.14
N LEU A 155 18.99 29.37 -2.40
CA LEU A 155 18.08 30.36 -2.95
C LEU A 155 18.79 31.71 -3.15
N PRO A 156 18.58 32.40 -4.28
CA PRO A 156 19.12 33.72 -4.51
C PRO A 156 18.42 34.77 -3.63
N SER A 157 19.09 35.90 -3.41
CA SER A 157 18.50 37.04 -2.72
C SER A 157 17.56 37.83 -3.63
N ALA A 158 16.55 38.51 -3.07
CA ALA A 158 15.63 39.34 -3.86
C ALA A 158 16.36 40.46 -4.63
N SER A 159 17.39 41.05 -4.03
CA SER A 159 18.21 42.07 -4.67
C SER A 159 19.00 41.51 -5.85
N SER A 160 19.65 40.35 -5.71
CA SER A 160 20.43 39.76 -6.81
C SER A 160 19.54 39.39 -8.00
N VAL A 161 18.31 38.94 -7.74
CA VAL A 161 17.32 38.68 -8.80
C VAL A 161 16.88 39.98 -9.46
N TRP A 162 16.61 41.04 -8.69
CA TRP A 162 16.23 42.34 -9.24
C TRP A 162 17.34 43.00 -10.06
N ASP A 163 18.60 42.87 -9.63
CA ASP A 163 19.75 43.35 -10.37
C ASP A 163 19.89 42.61 -11.71
N SER A 164 19.71 41.29 -11.70
CA SER A 164 19.70 40.47 -12.93
C SER A 164 18.58 40.87 -13.90
N VAL A 165 17.41 41.25 -13.38
CA VAL A 165 16.28 41.74 -14.18
C VAL A 165 16.60 43.08 -14.83
N LYS A 166 17.21 44.02 -14.09
CA LYS A 166 17.62 45.32 -14.64
C LYS A 166 18.69 45.17 -15.72
N ASP A 167 19.69 44.33 -15.49
CA ASP A 167 20.78 44.12 -16.44
C ASP A 167 20.31 43.52 -17.77
N GLN A 168 19.24 42.71 -17.75
CA GLN A 168 18.65 42.13 -18.96
C GLN A 168 17.55 42.99 -19.59
N ALA A 169 17.06 44.03 -18.88
CA ALA A 169 15.91 44.82 -19.33
C ALA A 169 16.13 45.44 -20.72
N ASP A 170 17.33 45.97 -20.99
CA ASP A 170 17.67 46.58 -22.28
C ASP A 170 17.64 45.56 -23.43
N THR A 171 18.07 44.32 -23.18
CA THR A 171 18.01 43.25 -24.18
C THR A 171 16.57 42.82 -24.49
N TRP A 172 15.71 42.75 -23.47
CA TRP A 172 14.29 42.44 -23.66
C TRP A 172 13.58 43.56 -24.41
N TYR A 173 13.88 44.81 -24.07
CA TYR A 173 13.28 45.97 -24.74
C TYR A 173 13.64 46.02 -26.24
N GLY A 174 14.91 45.75 -26.59
CA GLY A 174 15.34 45.63 -27.99
C GLY A 174 14.64 44.49 -28.75
N SER A 175 14.45 43.33 -28.09
CA SER A 175 13.77 42.17 -28.70
C SER A 175 12.26 42.37 -28.92
N VAL A 176 11.60 43.18 -28.07
CA VAL A 176 10.16 43.46 -28.17
C VAL A 176 9.87 44.53 -29.23
N LEU A 177 10.79 45.47 -29.46
CA LEU A 177 10.64 46.53 -30.47
C LEU A 177 11.12 46.14 -31.88
N GLY A 178 11.66 44.93 -32.06
CA GLY A 178 12.03 44.42 -33.38
C GLY A 178 13.24 45.09 -34.00
N GLU A 179 14.17 45.63 -33.19
CA GLU A 179 15.49 46.03 -33.69
C GLU A 179 16.39 44.78 -33.76
N GLY A 180 16.17 43.99 -34.81
CA GLY A 180 17.12 42.98 -35.30
C GLY A 180 17.98 43.56 -36.41
#